data_AF-A0A4P7VAN1-F1
#
_entry.id   AF-A0A4P7VAN1-F1
#
_cell.length_a   1.000
_cell.length_b   1.000
_cell.length_c   1.000
_cell.angle_alpha   90.00
_cell.angle_beta   90.00
_cell.angle_gamma   90.00
#
_symmetry.space_group_name_H-M   'P 1'
#
loop_
_entity.id
_entity.type
_entity.pdbx_description
1 polymer ?
#
loop_
_entity_poly.entity_id
_entity_poly.type
_entity_poly.pdbx_seq_one_letter_code
_entity_poly.pdbx_strand_id
1 'polypeptide(L)'
;MTKAKKLKICDWLLLVAVVVMLVSSIQLEATGSRAVLWVCLHIIVGCLFFANIIWHLYLHFGWKSWLKKFRKQKSFITRWLAVFGLLTLISAIVASAHWIGSWTHSSLGGVHGKIGFIFIAIAIGHTVKRIKFFKNKRNSIQNT
;
A
#
# COMPACT_ATOMS: atom_id res chain seq x y z
N MET A 1 -8.72 -3.13 22.78
CA MET A 1 -7.92 -4.10 21.98
C MET A 1 -6.43 -3.89 22.19
N THR A 2 -5.66 -4.97 22.36
CA THR A 2 -4.19 -4.90 22.50
C THR A 2 -3.52 -4.45 21.20
N LYS A 3 -2.31 -3.86 21.29
CA LYS A 3 -1.53 -3.41 20.12
C LYS A 3 -1.26 -4.55 19.13
N ALA A 4 -0.97 -5.75 19.63
CA ALA A 4 -0.73 -6.93 18.80
C ALA A 4 -1.98 -7.36 18.00
N LYS A 5 -3.17 -7.31 18.62
CA LYS A 5 -4.43 -7.57 17.92
C LYS A 5 -4.69 -6.52 16.83
N LYS A 6 -4.48 -5.22 17.13
CA LYS A 6 -4.60 -4.14 16.15
C LYS A 6 -3.66 -4.33 14.95
N LEU A 7 -2.41 -4.72 15.21
CA LEU A 7 -1.42 -4.97 14.17
C LEU A 7 -1.84 -6.15 13.29
N LYS A 8 -2.30 -7.26 13.89
CA LYS A 8 -2.77 -8.42 13.13
C LYS A 8 -3.96 -8.09 12.23
N ILE A 9 -4.92 -7.30 12.71
CA ILE A 9 -6.05 -6.83 11.89
C ILE A 9 -5.55 -5.94 10.75
N CYS A 10 -4.71 -4.96 11.06
CA CYS A 10 -4.13 -4.05 10.08
C CYS A 10 -3.36 -4.79 8.98
N ASP A 11 -2.54 -5.77 9.35
CA ASP A 11 -1.75 -6.57 8.40
C ASP A 11 -2.64 -7.45 7.51
N TRP A 12 -3.73 -8.02 8.03
CA TRP A 12 -4.72 -8.74 7.23
C TRP A 12 -5.47 -7.83 6.26
N LEU A 13 -5.89 -6.65 6.73
CA LEU A 13 -6.53 -5.64 5.89
C LEU A 13 -5.57 -5.17 4.78
N LEU A 14 -4.28 -4.98 5.09
CA LEU A 14 -3.28 -4.63 4.09
C LEU A 14 -3.09 -5.74 3.05
N LEU A 15 -3.09 -7.00 3.48
CA LEU A 15 -2.98 -8.12 2.55
C LEU A 15 -4.16 -8.16 1.57
N VAL A 16 -5.39 -8.01 2.08
CA VAL A 16 -6.58 -7.91 1.23
C VAL A 16 -6.50 -6.69 0.31
N ALA A 17 -6.13 -5.53 0.85
CA ALA A 17 -6.02 -4.30 0.07
C ALA A 17 -4.96 -4.40 -1.05
N VAL A 18 -3.82 -5.06 -0.81
CA VAL A 18 -2.81 -5.31 -1.87
C VAL A 18 -3.41 -6.13 -3.02
N VAL A 19 -4.21 -7.16 -2.72
CA VAL A 19 -4.86 -7.98 -3.75
C VAL A 19 -5.87 -7.14 -4.54
N VAL A 20 -6.72 -6.37 -3.87
CA VAL A 20 -7.72 -5.52 -4.54
C VAL A 20 -7.04 -4.43 -5.38
N MET A 21 -5.96 -3.83 -4.88
CA MET A 21 -5.16 -2.85 -5.62
C MET A 21 -4.53 -3.49 -6.87
N LEU A 22 -3.95 -4.68 -6.74
CA LEU A 22 -3.36 -5.37 -7.89
C LEU A 22 -4.40 -5.70 -8.96
N VAL A 23 -5.56 -6.26 -8.56
CA VAL A 23 -6.64 -6.61 -9.49
C VAL A 23 -7.17 -5.37 -10.20
N SER A 24 -7.46 -4.30 -9.47
CA SER A 24 -7.94 -3.05 -10.08
C SER A 24 -6.89 -2.40 -10.98
N SER A 25 -5.61 -2.43 -10.62
CA SER A 25 -4.51 -1.95 -11.48
C SER A 25 -4.40 -2.75 -12.79
N ILE A 26 -4.46 -4.09 -12.72
CA ILE A 26 -4.43 -4.94 -13.93
C ILE A 26 -5.64 -4.66 -14.81
N GLN A 27 -6.83 -4.52 -14.21
CA GLN A 27 -8.06 -4.22 -14.94
C GLN A 27 -7.97 -2.86 -15.66
N LEU A 28 -7.43 -1.83 -15.01
CA LEU A 28 -7.23 -0.52 -15.64
C LEU A 28 -6.24 -0.57 -16.79
N GLU A 29 -5.11 -1.27 -16.62
CA GLU A 29 -4.11 -1.45 -17.68
C GLU A 29 -4.71 -2.21 -18.88
N ALA A 30 -5.42 -3.32 -18.63
CA ALA A 30 -6.01 -4.16 -19.68
C ALA A 30 -7.14 -3.45 -20.46
N THR A 31 -7.87 -2.55 -19.80
CA THR A 31 -8.98 -1.82 -20.44
C THR A 31 -8.56 -0.44 -20.97
N GLY A 32 -7.28 -0.07 -20.82
CA GLY A 32 -6.77 1.24 -21.18
C GLY A 32 -7.48 2.37 -20.42
N SER A 33 -7.94 2.11 -19.20
CA SER A 33 -8.61 3.07 -18.32
C SER A 33 -9.80 3.81 -18.95
N ARG A 34 -10.50 3.19 -19.91
CA ARG A 34 -11.58 3.84 -20.69
C ARG A 34 -12.83 4.14 -19.86
N ALA A 35 -13.10 3.32 -18.84
CA ALA A 35 -14.30 3.43 -18.04
C ALA A 35 -14.02 4.20 -16.74
N VAL A 36 -14.62 5.39 -16.65
CA VAL A 36 -14.53 6.35 -15.53
C VAL A 36 -14.80 5.68 -14.18
N LEU A 37 -15.82 4.81 -14.11
CA LEU A 37 -16.20 4.10 -12.88
C LEU A 37 -15.02 3.31 -12.30
N TRP A 38 -14.27 2.60 -13.14
CA TRP A 38 -13.13 1.80 -12.68
C TRP A 38 -11.99 2.67 -12.17
N VAL A 39 -11.75 3.83 -12.81
CA VAL A 39 -10.76 4.80 -12.35
C VAL A 39 -11.16 5.36 -10.98
N CYS A 40 -12.42 5.77 -10.80
CA CYS A 40 -12.94 6.24 -9.52
C CYS A 40 -12.81 5.17 -8.43
N LEU A 41 -13.21 3.94 -8.71
CA LEU A 41 -13.09 2.82 -7.76
C LEU A 41 -11.63 2.58 -7.36
N HIS A 42 -10.70 2.61 -8.32
CA HIS A 42 -9.28 2.47 -8.04
C HIS A 42 -8.75 3.59 -7.16
N ILE A 43 -9.14 4.85 -7.40
CA ILE A 43 -8.75 5.99 -6.56
C ILE A 43 -9.29 5.81 -5.13
N ILE A 44 -10.56 5.45 -4.97
CA ILE A 44 -11.18 5.24 -3.64
C ILE A 44 -10.45 4.14 -2.88
N VAL A 45 -10.24 2.98 -3.50
CA VAL A 45 -9.52 1.86 -2.88
C VAL A 45 -8.06 2.24 -2.59
N GLY A 46 -7.41 3.00 -3.48
CA GLY A 46 -6.06 3.52 -3.29
C GLY A 46 -5.94 4.42 -2.07
N CYS A 47 -6.90 5.33 -1.86
CA CYS A 47 -6.98 6.16 -0.66
C CYS A 47 -7.10 5.32 0.61
N LEU A 48 -7.98 4.31 0.62
CA LEU A 48 -8.14 3.39 1.74
C LEU A 48 -6.86 2.59 2.01
N PHE A 49 -6.21 2.14 0.94
CA PHE A 49 -4.95 1.39 1.03
C PHE A 49 -3.84 2.23 1.65
N PHE A 50 -3.65 3.48 1.20
CA PHE A 50 -2.65 4.38 1.78
C PHE A 50 -2.97 4.77 3.23
N ALA A 51 -4.25 4.99 3.56
CA ALA A 51 -4.66 5.21 4.95
C ALA A 51 -4.28 4.01 5.84
N ASN A 52 -4.46 2.79 5.34
CA ASN A 52 -4.10 1.57 6.05
C ASN A 52 -2.57 1.38 6.17
N ILE A 53 -1.79 1.80 5.16
CA ILE A 53 -0.31 1.86 5.25
C ILE A 53 0.12 2.82 6.37
N ILE A 54 -0.48 4.02 6.45
CA ILE A 54 -0.19 5.00 7.51
C ILE A 54 -0.51 4.41 8.88
N TRP A 55 -1.66 3.75 9.01
CA TRP A 55 -2.04 3.05 10.24
C TRP A 55 -1.02 1.98 10.63
N HIS A 56 -0.58 1.14 9.68
CA HIS A 56 0.44 0.11 9.91
C HIS A 56 1.76 0.71 10.41
N LEU A 57 2.23 1.78 9.76
CA LEU A 57 3.45 2.50 10.13
C LEU A 57 3.33 3.12 11.53
N TYR A 58 2.18 3.69 11.85
CA TYR A 58 1.88 4.21 13.18
C TYR A 58 1.93 3.11 14.24
N LEU A 59 1.32 1.95 14.00
CA LEU A 59 1.37 0.82 14.93
C LEU A 59 2.81 0.31 15.12
N HIS A 60 3.64 0.30 14.08
CA HIS A 60 5.03 -0.14 14.19
C HIS A 60 5.93 0.86 14.91
N PHE A 61 5.90 2.13 14.53
CA PHE A 61 6.92 3.10 14.95
C PHE A 61 6.44 4.17 15.94
N GLY A 62 5.12 4.39 16.01
CA GLY A 62 4.50 5.49 16.75
C GLY A 62 4.76 6.86 16.12
N TRP A 63 3.90 7.84 16.40
CA TRP A 63 3.90 9.16 15.73
C TRP A 63 5.21 9.95 15.91
N LYS A 64 5.68 10.11 17.16
CA LYS A 64 6.79 11.03 17.49
C LYS A 64 8.18 10.58 17.05
N SER A 65 8.36 9.32 16.67
CA SER A 65 9.70 8.75 16.42
C SER A 65 9.84 8.02 15.09
N TRP A 66 8.78 8.01 14.27
CA TRP A 66 8.76 7.19 13.07
C TRP A 66 9.86 7.56 12.07
N LEU A 67 10.06 8.84 11.74
CA LEU A 67 11.12 9.24 10.80
C LEU A 67 12.52 8.83 11.29
N LYS A 68 12.81 8.98 12.58
CA LYS A 68 14.11 8.59 13.16
C LYS A 68 14.32 7.07 13.15
N LYS A 69 13.29 6.29 13.48
CA LYS A 69 13.35 4.82 13.44
C LYS A 69 13.40 4.29 12.01
N PHE A 70 12.72 4.97 11.09
CA PHE A 70 12.71 4.63 9.68
C PHE A 70 14.10 4.82 9.04
N ARG A 71 14.80 5.92 9.34
CA ARG A 71 16.19 6.14 8.92
C ARG A 71 17.17 5.06 9.40
N LYS A 72 16.87 4.38 10.50
CA LYS A 72 17.69 3.29 11.06
C LYS A 72 17.33 1.91 10.49
N GLN A 73 16.45 1.82 9.50
CA GLN A 73 16.03 0.53 8.94
C GLN A 73 17.17 -0.15 8.18
N LYS A 74 17.55 -1.34 8.67
CA LYS A 74 18.61 -2.17 8.06
C LYS A 74 18.11 -3.06 6.93
N SER A 75 16.80 -3.32 6.84
CA SER A 75 16.25 -4.19 5.81
C SER A 75 16.25 -3.49 4.46
N PHE A 76 17.05 -4.00 3.53
CA PHE A 76 17.10 -3.55 2.14
C PHE A 76 15.71 -3.52 1.49
N ILE A 77 14.89 -4.57 1.69
CA ILE A 77 13.53 -4.65 1.15
C ILE A 77 12.64 -3.56 1.73
N THR A 78 12.63 -3.35 3.05
CA THR A 78 11.79 -2.30 3.66
C THR A 78 12.18 -0.90 3.19
N ARG A 79 13.48 -0.66 2.94
CA ARG A 79 13.95 0.62 2.41
C ARG A 79 13.43 0.87 1.00
N TRP A 80 13.59 -0.10 0.09
CA TRP A 80 13.06 0.01 -1.27
C TRP A 80 11.54 0.07 -1.31
N LEU A 81 10.86 -0.71 -0.45
CA LEU A 81 9.41 -0.67 -0.31
C LEU A 81 8.92 0.75 0.02
N ALA A 82 9.61 1.46 0.90
CA ALA A 82 9.24 2.82 1.23
C ALA A 82 9.55 3.83 0.13
N VAL A 83 10.68 3.67 -0.58
CA VAL A 83 11.03 4.53 -1.72
C VAL A 83 9.97 4.39 -2.82
N PHE A 84 9.69 3.16 -3.25
CA PHE A 84 8.66 2.91 -4.26
C PHE A 84 7.25 3.23 -3.76
N GLY A 85 6.97 3.04 -2.47
CA GLY A 85 5.70 3.47 -1.86
C GLY A 85 5.51 4.99 -1.92
N LEU A 86 6.56 5.76 -1.65
CA LEU A 86 6.53 7.22 -1.76
C LEU A 86 6.38 7.67 -3.22
N LEU A 87 7.13 7.06 -4.15
CA LEU A 87 6.99 7.34 -5.58
C LEU A 87 5.58 7.01 -6.09
N THR A 88 5.00 5.90 -5.63
CA THR A 88 3.62 5.50 -5.95
C THR A 88 2.64 6.53 -5.44
N LEU A 89 2.80 7.03 -4.21
CA LEU A 89 1.92 8.05 -3.63
C LEU A 89 2.00 9.38 -4.41
N ILE A 90 3.21 9.87 -4.69
CA ILE A 90 3.41 11.14 -5.39
C ILE A 90 2.83 11.04 -6.81
N SER A 91 3.17 9.98 -7.54
CA SER A 91 2.62 9.75 -8.89
C SER A 91 1.10 9.57 -8.88
N ALA A 92 0.52 8.94 -7.84
CA ALA A 92 -0.94 8.81 -7.70
C ALA A 92 -1.62 10.18 -7.53
N ILE A 93 -1.07 11.06 -6.69
CA ILE A 93 -1.61 12.40 -6.47
C ILE A 93 -1.59 13.20 -7.76
N VAL A 94 -0.45 13.20 -8.47
CA VAL A 94 -0.29 13.93 -9.74
C VAL A 94 -1.22 13.37 -10.82
N ALA A 95 -1.29 12.05 -10.99
CA ALA A 95 -2.16 11.41 -11.96
C ALA A 95 -3.65 11.65 -11.65
N SER A 96 -4.04 11.58 -10.38
CA SER A 96 -5.42 11.82 -9.94
C SER A 96 -5.82 13.28 -10.14
N ALA A 97 -4.96 14.24 -9.78
CA ALA A 97 -5.22 15.66 -10.00
C ALA A 97 -5.39 15.99 -11.49
N HIS A 98 -4.51 15.45 -12.34
CA HIS A 98 -4.64 15.59 -13.79
C HIS A 98 -5.94 14.97 -14.31
N TRP A 99 -6.28 13.77 -13.84
CA TRP A 99 -7.49 13.07 -14.27
C TRP A 99 -8.77 13.80 -13.84
N ILE A 100 -8.83 14.34 -12.61
CA ILE A 100 -9.96 15.14 -12.13
C ILE A 100 -10.13 16.42 -12.96
N GLY A 101 -9.02 17.06 -13.37
CA GLY A 101 -9.06 18.30 -14.15
C GLY A 101 -9.38 18.11 -15.63
N SER A 102 -9.06 16.95 -16.22
CA SER A 102 -9.17 16.72 -17.67
C SER A 102 -10.19 15.64 -18.06
N TRP A 103 -10.61 14.79 -17.14
CA TRP A 103 -11.40 13.56 -17.40
C TRP A 103 -10.77 12.63 -18.44
N THR A 104 -9.48 12.79 -18.72
CA THR A 104 -8.74 11.99 -19.70
C THR A 104 -7.65 11.19 -19.02
N HIS A 105 -7.42 9.98 -19.52
CA HIS A 105 -6.27 9.18 -19.12
C HIS A 105 -5.01 9.74 -19.79
N SER A 106 -4.02 10.13 -18.99
CA SER A 106 -2.74 10.63 -19.48
C SER A 106 -1.62 9.61 -19.31
N SER A 107 -0.49 9.87 -19.96
CA SER A 107 0.76 9.10 -19.77
C SER A 107 1.19 9.05 -18.30
N LEU A 108 0.81 10.03 -17.48
CA LEU A 108 1.06 10.07 -16.03
C LEU A 108 0.40 8.91 -15.30
N GLY A 109 -0.84 8.54 -15.69
CA GLY A 109 -1.54 7.37 -15.15
C GLY A 109 -0.82 6.07 -15.48
N GLY A 110 -0.34 5.93 -16.72
CA GLY A 110 0.46 4.77 -17.13
C GLY A 110 1.81 4.67 -16.41
N VAL A 111 2.49 5.80 -16.19
CA VAL A 111 3.74 5.83 -15.39
C VAL A 111 3.46 5.45 -13.94
N HIS A 112 2.40 6.00 -13.33
CA HIS A 112 1.95 5.61 -12.00
C HIS A 112 1.70 4.10 -11.89
N GLY A 113 0.99 3.51 -12.86
CA GLY A 113 0.71 2.07 -12.90
C GLY A 113 1.99 1.22 -12.88
N LYS A 114 2.99 1.55 -13.69
CA LYS A 114 4.28 0.83 -13.73
C LYS A 114 5.04 0.93 -12.41
N ILE A 115 5.10 2.12 -11.80
CA ILE A 115 5.72 2.33 -10.48
C ILE A 115 4.95 1.54 -9.41
N GLY A 116 3.63 1.57 -9.45
CA GLY A 116 2.73 0.83 -8.56
C GLY A 116 2.91 -0.68 -8.64
N PHE A 117 3.08 -1.25 -9.83
CA PHE A 117 3.38 -2.67 -9.99
C PHE A 117 4.71 -3.07 -9.36
N ILE A 118 5.76 -2.26 -9.51
CA ILE A 118 7.05 -2.50 -8.83
C ILE A 118 6.86 -2.44 -7.31
N PHE A 119 6.12 -1.44 -6.81
CA PHE A 119 5.81 -1.34 -5.39
C PHE A 119 5.08 -2.58 -4.86
N ILE A 120 4.04 -3.05 -5.55
CA ILE A 120 3.30 -4.26 -5.17
C ILE A 120 4.20 -5.50 -5.19
N ALA A 121 5.06 -5.66 -6.21
CA ALA A 121 6.01 -6.79 -6.27
C ALA A 121 6.94 -6.82 -5.04
N ILE A 122 7.48 -5.67 -4.65
CA ILE A 122 8.31 -5.54 -3.44
C ILE A 122 7.48 -5.80 -2.18
N ALA A 123 6.22 -5.33 -2.14
CA ALA A 123 5.30 -5.56 -1.02
C ALA A 123 4.97 -7.04 -0.82
N ILE A 124 4.81 -7.80 -1.91
CA ILE A 124 4.65 -9.26 -1.87
C ILE A 124 5.91 -9.90 -1.28
N GLY A 125 7.10 -9.52 -1.77
CA GLY A 125 8.38 -10.01 -1.23
C GLY A 125 8.55 -9.71 0.26
N HIS A 126 8.13 -8.52 0.71
CA HIS A 126 8.08 -8.16 2.13
C HIS A 126 7.12 -9.07 2.92
N THR A 127 5.89 -9.26 2.41
CA THR A 127 4.85 -10.06 3.05
C THR A 127 5.24 -11.53 3.16
N VAL A 128 5.80 -12.13 2.11
CA VAL A 128 6.30 -13.51 2.12
C VAL A 128 7.35 -13.71 3.21
N LYS A 129 8.31 -12.78 3.36
CA LYS A 129 9.30 -12.84 4.45
C LYS A 129 8.69 -12.73 5.85
N ARG A 130 7.46 -12.24 5.97
CA ARG A 130 6.72 -12.06 7.22
C ARG A 130 5.55 -13.03 7.38
N ILE A 131 5.38 -14.01 6.49
CA ILE A 131 4.22 -14.92 6.47
C ILE A 131 4.02 -15.69 7.78
N LYS A 132 5.10 -15.96 8.52
CA LYS A 132 5.04 -16.62 9.84
C LYS A 132 4.18 -15.84 10.85
N PHE A 133 4.11 -14.52 10.73
CA PHE A 133 3.27 -13.67 11.58
C PHE A 133 1.78 -13.95 11.39
N PHE A 134 1.36 -14.25 10.16
CA PHE A 134 -0.03 -14.59 9.82
C PHE A 134 -0.39 -16.01 10.27
N LYS A 135 0.56 -16.95 10.16
CA LYS A 135 0.36 -18.37 10.55
C LYS A 135 0.33 -18.58 12.07
N ASN A 136 0.97 -17.71 12.86
CA ASN A 136 1.05 -17.91 14.30
C ASN A 136 -0.27 -17.53 15.00
N LYS A 137 -1.06 -18.54 15.39
CA LYS A 137 -2.31 -18.39 16.17
C LYS A 137 -2.04 -17.95 17.63
N ARG A 138 -0.79 -18.01 18.11
CA ARG A 138 -0.44 -18.03 19.54
C ARG A 138 -0.03 -16.69 20.21
N ASN A 139 0.01 -15.55 19.53
CA ASN A 139 0.48 -14.29 20.16
C ASN A 139 -0.62 -13.30 20.57
N SER A 140 -1.86 -13.78 20.75
CA SER A 140 -2.97 -12.96 21.26
C SER A 140 -3.30 -13.23 22.73
N ILE A 141 -2.67 -14.21 23.37
CA ILE A 141 -3.08 -14.75 24.67
C ILE A 141 -2.07 -14.49 25.80
N GLN A 142 -0.81 -14.13 25.51
CA GLN A 142 0.23 -14.04 26.56
C GLN A 142 0.52 -12.65 27.16
N ASN A 143 -0.29 -11.63 26.87
CA ASN A 143 -0.20 -10.33 27.56
C ASN A 143 -1.52 -10.00 28.26
N THR A 144 -2.04 -10.95 29.02
CA THR A 144 -3.01 -10.72 30.11
C THR A 144 -2.26 -10.48 31.40
#